data_AF-A0A2A7S907-F1
#
_entry.id   AF-A0A2A7S907-F1
#
_cell.length_a   1.000
_cell.length_b   1.000
_cell.length_c   1.000
_cell.angle_alpha   90.00
_cell.angle_beta   90.00
_cell.angle_gamma   90.00
#
_symmetry.space_group_name_H-M   'P 1'
#
loop_
_entity.id
_entity.type
_entity.pdbx_description
1 polymer ?
#
loop_
_entity_poly.entity_id
_entity_poly.type
_entity_poly.pdbx_seq_one_letter_code
_entity_poly.pdbx_strand_id
1 'polypeptide(L)'
;MVLCDREGILASNLVQFPRVLEKVSGLFPLAGQKRHVLIILDRLLRAKDQIGFSLLDEVGISRLSRAFVEDGEDEVVQTAYIPPRIWTYQVLRLRKCLDDFLEYRQRVEDCFNFCANAYAHNFGSLEAALAAKARPDTYLPFTAQKQGAGMRTGRQYHGRFELTAQRFGIYALLQEWVRPPKKETIDIRSFGAYLTLVQSVGLAYIINFTLQRKEEAAESRSDCLLWDPDPVLGRIPVIRGETTKTDPDSDARWPTSPSVEVAVNAMTSIARLRTRCAASHPGVYCSDYDKANPYLYCAAFEPWACSPGRKLHSTRKNVQNYQFLIQRYPRLFDQEVMRITEDDLVTARMFTPNLDKSGKFKIGETWPLAYHQLRRTVAINMFASGLLSDSSIQVIMKHLTLLQTRYYGRNYSRVRFNEECEGVTVAARYEVLAKQIEVLVEDRYVSPLGEQRKQEIVVNLIGNKDFNALVKASRNGEVSFRETRLGGCTKRGHCDYGGIESVARCAGGDGDRPCRDAIYDRKRQPSVELRLESIERQIEEAQPGSPRQRALQTEARSLRNYLDVIRN
;
A
#
# COMPACT_ATOMS: atom_id res chain seq x y z
N MET A 1 14.14 -35.20 -0.41
CA MET A 1 13.79 -36.63 -0.52
C MET A 1 15.00 -37.50 -0.83
N VAL A 2 15.78 -37.24 -1.88
CA VAL A 2 17.02 -38.00 -2.19
C VAL A 2 18.02 -38.05 -1.01
N LEU A 3 18.18 -36.94 -0.27
CA LEU A 3 19.04 -36.93 0.93
C LEU A 3 18.51 -37.85 2.05
N CYS A 4 17.19 -37.81 2.29
CA CYS A 4 16.54 -38.64 3.30
C CYS A 4 16.69 -40.13 2.98
N ASP A 5 16.52 -40.48 1.71
CA ASP A 5 16.66 -41.84 1.20
C ASP A 5 18.11 -42.37 1.38
N ARG A 6 19.12 -41.55 1.05
CA ARG A 6 20.54 -41.88 1.26
C ARG A 6 20.91 -42.09 2.74
N GLU A 7 20.24 -41.39 3.65
CA GLU A 7 20.49 -41.46 5.08
C GLU A 7 19.54 -42.44 5.79
N GLY A 8 18.69 -43.17 5.03
CA GLY A 8 17.78 -44.18 5.56
C GLY A 8 16.65 -43.61 6.44
N ILE A 9 16.28 -42.34 6.24
CA ILE A 9 15.24 -41.67 7.02
C ILE A 9 13.99 -41.38 6.19
N LEU A 10 12.81 -41.53 6.82
CA LEU A 10 11.57 -41.04 6.25
C LEU A 10 11.61 -39.52 6.14
N ALA A 11 11.24 -38.98 4.97
CA ALA A 11 11.28 -37.53 4.72
C ALA A 11 10.37 -36.73 5.67
N SER A 12 9.26 -37.32 6.13
CA SER A 12 8.37 -36.74 7.15
C SER A 12 9.01 -36.65 8.54
N ASN A 13 10.07 -37.41 8.81
CA ASN A 13 10.77 -37.40 10.10
C ASN A 13 12.01 -36.51 10.07
N LEU A 14 12.28 -35.78 8.98
CA LEU A 14 13.51 -35.00 8.81
C LEU A 14 13.78 -34.02 9.96
N VAL A 15 12.75 -33.46 10.58
CA VAL A 15 12.85 -32.59 11.78
C VAL A 15 13.60 -33.27 12.94
N GLN A 16 13.40 -34.57 13.11
CA GLN A 16 13.95 -35.35 14.21
C GLN A 16 15.44 -35.65 14.04
N PHE A 17 16.02 -35.33 12.87
CA PHE A 17 17.43 -35.58 12.53
C PHE A 17 18.18 -34.27 12.19
N PRO A 18 18.53 -33.44 13.20
CA PRO A 18 19.14 -32.13 12.98
C PRO A 18 20.43 -32.16 12.14
N ARG A 19 21.28 -33.17 12.34
CA ARG A 19 22.53 -33.36 11.57
C ARG A 19 22.30 -33.64 10.08
N VAL A 20 21.17 -34.28 9.74
CA VAL A 20 20.81 -34.54 8.34
C VAL A 20 20.17 -33.28 7.74
N LEU A 21 19.42 -32.52 8.54
CA LEU A 21 18.87 -31.23 8.14
C LEU A 21 19.96 -30.21 7.80
N GLU A 22 21.08 -30.19 8.53
CA GLU A 22 22.24 -29.35 8.22
C GLU A 22 22.84 -29.67 6.85
N LYS A 23 22.91 -30.94 6.45
CA LYS A 23 23.38 -31.36 5.11
C LYS A 23 22.49 -30.85 3.96
N VAL A 24 21.26 -30.41 4.24
CA VAL A 24 20.37 -29.83 3.22
C VAL A 24 20.94 -28.52 2.68
N SER A 25 21.73 -27.77 3.47
CA SER A 25 22.34 -26.51 3.04
C SER A 25 23.22 -26.68 1.81
N GLY A 26 24.06 -27.73 1.82
CA GLY A 26 25.00 -28.06 0.76
C GLY A 26 24.37 -28.59 -0.53
N LEU A 27 23.06 -28.91 -0.54
CA LEU A 27 22.36 -29.34 -1.75
C LEU A 27 21.95 -28.18 -2.66
N PHE A 28 21.92 -26.95 -2.13
CA PHE A 28 21.45 -25.77 -2.84
C PHE A 28 22.56 -24.73 -2.93
N PRO A 29 23.37 -24.74 -4.01
CA PRO A 29 24.52 -23.86 -4.12
C PRO A 29 24.15 -22.38 -4.34
N LEU A 30 22.96 -22.08 -4.88
CA LEU A 30 22.53 -20.71 -5.19
C LEU A 30 21.60 -20.13 -4.12
N ALA A 31 21.88 -18.90 -3.66
CA ALA A 31 21.05 -18.19 -2.66
C ALA A 31 19.57 -18.04 -3.07
N GLY A 32 19.29 -17.85 -4.36
CA GLY A 32 17.92 -17.82 -4.89
C GLY A 32 17.17 -19.14 -4.71
N GLN A 33 17.88 -20.27 -4.88
CA GLN A 33 17.32 -21.61 -4.67
C GLN A 33 17.08 -21.89 -3.19
N LYS A 34 18.04 -21.53 -2.31
CA LYS A 34 17.91 -21.61 -0.85
C LYS A 34 16.63 -20.89 -0.37
N ARG A 35 16.39 -19.65 -0.83
CA ARG A 35 15.15 -18.90 -0.51
C ARG A 35 13.89 -19.56 -1.07
N HIS A 36 13.93 -20.05 -2.31
CA HIS A 36 12.78 -20.68 -2.94
C HIS A 36 12.37 -21.96 -2.20
N VAL A 37 13.34 -22.76 -1.78
CA VAL A 37 13.13 -23.98 -0.98
C VAL A 37 12.50 -23.67 0.37
N LEU A 38 12.97 -22.64 1.09
CA LEU A 38 12.32 -22.21 2.35
C LEU A 38 10.86 -21.82 2.15
N ILE A 39 10.54 -21.12 1.05
CA ILE A 39 9.15 -20.74 0.73
C ILE A 39 8.30 -21.98 0.46
N ILE A 40 8.82 -22.96 -0.28
CA ILE A 40 8.09 -24.21 -0.57
C ILE A 40 7.86 -25.01 0.71
N LEU A 41 8.86 -25.13 1.57
CA LEU A 41 8.76 -25.87 2.84
C LEU A 41 7.77 -25.20 3.80
N ASP A 42 7.77 -23.86 3.88
CA ASP A 42 6.78 -23.09 4.65
C ASP A 42 5.36 -23.29 4.08
N ARG A 43 5.19 -23.31 2.75
CA ARG A 43 3.90 -23.61 2.11
C ARG A 43 3.42 -25.03 2.43
N LEU A 44 4.31 -26.02 2.36
CA LEU A 44 3.97 -27.41 2.70
C LEU A 44 3.58 -27.54 4.18
N LEU A 45 4.28 -26.84 5.08
CA LEU A 45 3.92 -26.79 6.50
C LEU A 45 2.54 -26.15 6.72
N ARG A 46 2.23 -25.07 6.02
CA ARG A 46 0.90 -24.42 6.09
C ARG A 46 -0.23 -25.32 5.55
N ALA A 47 0.09 -26.20 4.61
CA ALA A 47 -0.86 -27.16 4.03
C ALA A 47 -0.86 -28.51 4.77
N LYS A 48 -0.17 -28.65 5.92
CA LYS A 48 0.00 -29.93 6.62
C LYS A 48 -1.33 -30.60 6.97
N ASP A 49 -2.35 -29.81 7.32
CA ASP A 49 -3.63 -30.34 7.77
C ASP A 49 -4.45 -30.92 6.60
N GLN A 50 -4.21 -30.44 5.37
CA GLN A 50 -4.81 -30.98 4.14
C GLN A 50 -4.00 -32.12 3.53
N ILE A 51 -2.66 -32.07 3.64
CA ILE A 51 -1.74 -33.04 3.04
C ILE A 51 -1.51 -34.25 3.97
N GLY A 52 -1.76 -34.10 5.28
CA GLY A 52 -1.63 -35.17 6.28
C GLY A 52 -0.20 -35.43 6.75
N PHE A 53 0.78 -34.63 6.30
CA PHE A 53 2.16 -34.68 6.79
C PHE A 53 2.87 -33.33 6.65
N SER A 54 3.95 -33.16 7.43
CA SER A 54 4.88 -32.04 7.30
C SER A 54 6.31 -32.56 7.17
N LEU A 55 7.09 -32.03 6.24
CA LEU A 55 8.52 -32.35 6.13
C LEU A 55 9.35 -31.67 7.22
N LEU A 56 9.02 -30.41 7.51
CA LEU A 56 9.62 -29.61 8.56
C LEU A 56 8.54 -28.86 9.34
N ASP A 57 8.73 -28.72 10.65
CA ASP A 57 7.98 -27.81 11.51
C ASP A 57 8.60 -26.40 11.50
N GLU A 58 7.99 -25.45 12.23
CA GLU A 58 8.49 -24.07 12.28
C GLU A 58 9.94 -23.98 12.78
N VAL A 59 10.30 -24.84 13.73
CA VAL A 59 11.65 -24.92 14.30
C VAL A 59 12.65 -25.45 13.27
N GLY A 60 12.28 -26.49 12.53
CA GLY A 60 13.07 -27.07 11.45
C GLY A 60 13.30 -26.09 10.31
N ILE A 61 12.26 -25.34 9.89
CA ILE A 61 12.40 -24.29 8.87
C ILE A 61 13.32 -23.16 9.38
N SER A 62 13.19 -22.76 10.65
CA SER A 62 14.06 -21.74 11.24
C SER A 62 15.52 -22.18 11.29
N ARG A 63 15.79 -23.45 11.66
CA ARG A 63 17.14 -24.02 11.67
C ARG A 63 17.74 -24.10 10.28
N LEU A 64 16.98 -24.61 9.31
CA LEU A 64 17.42 -24.67 7.92
C LEU A 64 17.71 -23.27 7.35
N SER A 65 16.89 -22.28 7.71
CA SER A 65 17.12 -20.89 7.35
C SER A 65 18.41 -20.33 7.92
N ARG A 66 18.88 -20.78 9.10
CA ARG A 66 20.17 -20.38 9.67
C ARG A 66 21.34 -21.07 8.96
N ALA A 67 21.23 -22.37 8.72
CA ALA A 67 22.24 -23.14 7.99
C ALA A 67 22.47 -22.58 6.57
N PHE A 68 21.41 -22.12 5.91
CA PHE A 68 21.53 -21.44 4.60
C PHE A 68 22.28 -20.11 4.64
N VAL A 69 22.33 -19.43 5.80
CA VAL A 69 23.03 -18.15 6.02
C VAL A 69 24.51 -18.38 6.38
N GLU A 70 24.84 -19.46 7.09
CA GLU A 70 26.22 -19.79 7.50
C GLU A 70 27.11 -20.27 6.34
N ASP A 71 26.52 -20.85 5.29
CA ASP A 71 27.22 -21.45 4.13
C ASP A 71 27.70 -20.43 3.05
N GLY A 72 28.08 -19.21 3.46
CA GLY A 72 28.81 -18.27 2.57
C GLY A 72 27.98 -17.19 1.85
N GLU A 73 27.06 -16.49 2.53
CA GLU A 73 26.56 -15.22 2.00
C GLU A 73 27.49 -14.05 2.38
N ASP A 74 27.97 -13.32 1.36
CA ASP A 74 28.04 -11.85 1.47
C ASP A 74 26.67 -11.38 1.94
N GLU A 75 26.49 -11.06 3.23
CA GLU A 75 25.17 -10.66 3.75
C GLU A 75 24.52 -9.66 2.79
N VAL A 76 23.43 -10.05 2.14
CA VAL A 76 22.70 -9.19 1.21
C VAL A 76 22.29 -7.93 1.98
N VAL A 77 22.72 -6.77 1.49
CA VAL A 77 22.41 -5.48 2.13
C VAL A 77 20.90 -5.31 2.16
N GLN A 78 20.34 -5.27 3.36
CA GLN A 78 18.91 -5.11 3.54
C GLN A 78 18.52 -3.66 3.16
N THR A 79 17.34 -3.46 2.57
CA THR A 79 16.86 -2.13 2.13
C THR A 79 16.92 -1.10 3.26
N ALA A 80 17.73 -0.03 3.22
CA ALA A 80 17.89 0.83 4.40
C ALA A 80 16.59 1.36 5.06
N TYR A 81 16.61 1.47 6.39
CA TYR A 81 15.61 2.22 7.17
C TYR A 81 15.87 3.72 6.99
N ILE A 82 14.83 4.52 6.76
CA ILE A 82 14.96 5.97 6.58
C ILE A 82 14.99 6.62 7.97
N PRO A 83 16.04 7.39 8.30
CA PRO A 83 16.14 8.11 9.58
C PRO A 83 14.94 9.04 9.81
N PRO A 84 14.42 9.17 11.05
CA PRO A 84 13.21 9.94 11.34
C PRO A 84 13.27 11.39 10.86
N ARG A 85 14.42 12.07 11.00
CA ARG A 85 14.63 13.45 10.54
C ARG A 85 14.36 13.59 9.04
N ILE A 86 14.96 12.71 8.24
CA ILE A 86 14.82 12.68 6.78
C ILE A 86 13.41 12.24 6.39
N TRP A 87 12.87 11.21 7.04
CA TRP A 87 11.53 10.70 6.75
C TRP A 87 10.45 11.76 7.01
N THR A 88 10.50 12.42 8.16
CA THR A 88 9.58 13.50 8.55
C THR A 88 9.66 14.67 7.58
N TYR A 89 10.87 15.13 7.24
CA TYR A 89 11.05 16.18 6.26
C TYR A 89 10.45 15.80 4.89
N GLN A 90 10.71 14.57 4.43
CA GLN A 90 10.16 14.05 3.19
C GLN A 90 8.62 14.05 3.22
N VAL A 91 7.99 13.48 4.25
CA VAL A 91 6.51 13.43 4.35
C VAL A 91 5.92 14.84 4.39
N LEU A 92 6.50 15.76 5.16
CA LEU A 92 6.01 17.14 5.27
C LEU A 92 6.14 17.91 3.94
N ARG A 93 7.23 17.72 3.19
CA ARG A 93 7.40 18.36 1.88
C ARG A 93 6.46 17.77 0.82
N LEU A 94 6.26 16.45 0.84
CA LEU A 94 5.25 15.80 0.00
C LEU A 94 3.86 16.37 0.33
N ARG A 95 3.52 16.49 1.62
CA ARG A 95 2.26 17.06 2.08
C ARG A 95 2.08 18.51 1.60
N LYS A 96 3.07 19.37 1.81
CA LYS A 96 3.04 20.77 1.34
C LYS A 96 2.77 20.86 -0.16
N CYS A 97 3.44 20.05 -0.98
CA CYS A 97 3.20 20.06 -2.43
C CYS A 97 1.75 19.70 -2.80
N LEU A 98 1.12 18.78 -2.07
CA LEU A 98 -0.27 18.40 -2.29
C LEU A 98 -1.24 19.48 -1.82
N ASP A 99 -1.00 20.06 -0.65
CA ASP A 99 -1.80 21.16 -0.10
C ASP A 99 -1.72 22.39 -1.02
N ASP A 100 -0.52 22.79 -1.45
CA ASP A 100 -0.30 23.88 -2.41
C ASP A 100 -1.05 23.62 -3.74
N PHE A 101 -1.09 22.36 -4.22
CA PHE A 101 -1.91 22.04 -5.40
C PHE A 101 -3.41 22.21 -5.13
N LEU A 102 -3.90 21.69 -4.01
CA LEU A 102 -5.32 21.75 -3.67
C LEU A 102 -5.82 23.18 -3.44
N GLU A 103 -5.01 24.04 -2.83
CA GLU A 103 -5.30 25.46 -2.66
C GLU A 103 -5.49 26.16 -4.02
N TYR A 104 -4.65 25.82 -5.01
CA TYR A 104 -4.70 26.40 -6.35
C TYR A 104 -5.52 25.58 -7.34
N ARG A 105 -6.24 24.55 -6.88
CA ARG A 105 -6.87 23.53 -7.73
C ARG A 105 -7.71 24.13 -8.85
N GLN A 106 -8.65 25.01 -8.51
CA GLN A 106 -9.54 25.60 -9.50
C GLN A 106 -8.77 26.41 -10.56
N ARG A 107 -7.80 27.21 -10.13
CA ARG A 107 -6.95 28.02 -11.04
C ARG A 107 -6.12 27.14 -11.98
N VAL A 108 -5.62 26.01 -11.47
CA VAL A 108 -4.88 25.02 -12.26
C VAL A 108 -5.80 24.32 -13.26
N GLU A 109 -6.99 23.89 -12.85
CA GLU A 109 -8.00 23.29 -13.72
C GLU A 109 -8.43 24.27 -14.83
N ASP A 110 -8.71 25.52 -14.49
CA ASP A 110 -9.10 26.57 -15.44
C ASP A 110 -7.97 26.90 -16.43
N CYS A 111 -6.74 27.04 -15.93
CA CYS A 111 -5.58 27.25 -16.80
C CYS A 111 -5.36 26.06 -17.74
N PHE A 112 -5.54 24.83 -17.27
CA PHE A 112 -5.44 23.63 -18.10
C PHE A 112 -6.50 23.63 -19.20
N ASN A 113 -7.75 23.94 -18.85
CA ASN A 113 -8.87 24.02 -19.80
C ASN A 113 -8.63 25.09 -20.86
N PHE A 114 -8.21 26.28 -20.44
CA PHE A 114 -7.83 27.37 -21.33
C PHE A 114 -6.71 26.95 -22.29
N CYS A 115 -5.66 26.30 -21.77
CA CYS A 115 -4.56 25.83 -22.60
C CYS A 115 -5.02 24.78 -23.61
N ALA A 116 -5.80 23.78 -23.19
CA ALA A 116 -6.31 22.76 -24.10
C ALA A 116 -7.19 23.36 -25.20
N ASN A 117 -8.03 24.33 -24.87
CA ASN A 117 -8.89 25.04 -25.83
C ASN A 117 -8.08 25.90 -26.81
N ALA A 118 -7.02 26.58 -26.35
CA ALA A 118 -6.13 27.34 -27.23
C ALA A 118 -5.42 26.44 -28.26
N TYR A 119 -5.01 25.24 -27.84
CA TYR A 119 -4.50 24.22 -28.76
C TYR A 119 -5.60 23.73 -29.71
N ALA A 120 -6.80 23.42 -29.22
CA ALA A 120 -7.91 22.99 -30.06
C ALA A 120 -8.25 24.04 -31.14
N HIS A 121 -8.27 25.32 -30.79
CA HIS A 121 -8.52 26.43 -31.73
C HIS A 121 -7.50 26.47 -32.86
N ASN A 122 -6.19 26.43 -32.54
CA ASN A 122 -5.13 26.54 -33.55
C ASN A 122 -5.02 25.33 -34.48
N PHE A 123 -5.43 24.16 -34.01
CA PHE A 123 -5.42 22.91 -34.78
C PHE A 123 -6.78 22.55 -35.38
N GLY A 124 -7.84 23.31 -35.08
CA GLY A 124 -9.22 23.10 -35.56
C GLY A 124 -10.09 22.24 -34.63
N SER A 125 -9.50 21.25 -33.95
CA SER A 125 -10.17 20.50 -32.87
C SER A 125 -9.16 20.01 -31.83
N LEU A 126 -9.65 19.57 -30.68
CA LEU A 126 -8.81 18.94 -29.67
C LEU A 126 -8.24 17.62 -30.19
N GLU A 127 -9.01 16.82 -30.95
CA GLU A 127 -8.51 15.57 -31.53
C GLU A 127 -7.36 15.84 -32.51
N ALA A 128 -7.50 16.88 -33.34
CA ALA A 128 -6.46 17.28 -34.28
C ALA A 128 -5.17 17.72 -33.58
N ALA A 129 -5.29 18.51 -32.49
CA ALA A 129 -4.14 18.94 -31.68
C ALA A 129 -3.41 17.75 -31.04
N LEU A 130 -4.17 16.76 -30.60
CA LEU A 130 -3.67 15.57 -29.92
C LEU A 130 -3.03 14.56 -30.90
N ALA A 131 -3.60 14.40 -32.10
CA ALA A 131 -3.12 13.48 -33.13
C ALA A 131 -1.93 14.00 -33.95
N ALA A 132 -1.62 15.30 -33.86
CA ALA A 132 -0.58 15.95 -34.64
C ALA A 132 0.81 15.34 -34.40
N LYS A 133 1.38 14.70 -35.43
CA LYS A 133 2.75 14.12 -35.41
C LYS A 133 3.84 15.20 -35.41
N ALA A 134 3.62 16.27 -36.18
CA ALA A 134 4.48 17.44 -36.21
C ALA A 134 3.70 18.64 -35.67
N ARG A 135 4.37 19.45 -34.85
CA ARG A 135 3.78 20.65 -34.24
C ARG A 135 4.63 21.84 -34.65
N PRO A 136 4.35 22.46 -35.82
CA PRO A 136 5.07 23.66 -36.24
C PRO A 136 4.87 24.76 -35.19
N ASP A 137 5.89 25.59 -34.97
CA ASP A 137 5.82 26.68 -33.99
C ASP A 137 4.64 27.63 -34.25
N THR A 138 4.24 27.77 -35.52
CA THR A 138 3.08 28.57 -35.95
C THR A 138 1.73 28.03 -35.48
N TYR A 139 1.65 26.80 -34.96
CA TYR A 139 0.43 26.23 -34.39
C TYR A 139 0.42 26.31 -32.86
N LEU A 140 1.58 26.57 -32.23
CA LEU A 140 1.71 26.55 -30.77
C LEU A 140 1.20 27.87 -30.17
N PRO A 141 0.11 27.83 -29.38
CA PRO A 141 -0.54 29.04 -28.86
C PRO A 141 0.31 29.81 -27.85
N PHE A 142 1.24 29.12 -27.16
CA PHE A 142 2.07 29.70 -26.10
C PHE A 142 3.50 30.00 -26.57
N THR A 143 3.62 30.65 -27.72
CA THR A 143 4.88 31.08 -28.31
C THR A 143 4.88 32.59 -28.59
N ALA A 144 6.05 33.21 -28.56
CA ALA A 144 6.20 34.60 -28.97
C ALA A 144 6.13 34.69 -30.50
N GLN A 145 5.24 35.54 -31.01
CA GLN A 145 5.04 35.75 -32.45
C GLN A 145 5.04 37.24 -32.79
N LYS A 146 5.31 37.56 -34.06
CA LYS A 146 5.26 38.95 -34.56
C LYS A 146 3.82 39.49 -34.52
N GLN A 147 3.68 40.82 -34.41
CA GLN A 147 2.37 41.46 -34.53
C GLN A 147 1.70 41.09 -35.87
N GLY A 148 0.41 40.76 -35.83
CA GLY A 148 -0.35 40.31 -36.98
C GLY A 148 -0.15 38.85 -37.37
N ALA A 149 0.68 38.07 -36.64
CA ALA A 149 0.74 36.64 -36.83
C ALA A 149 -0.63 36.00 -36.59
N GLY A 150 -1.04 35.11 -37.50
CA GLY A 150 -2.33 34.43 -37.41
C GLY A 150 -3.49 35.13 -38.13
N MET A 151 -3.36 36.40 -38.58
CA MET A 151 -4.47 37.14 -39.22
C MET A 151 -5.04 36.44 -40.47
N ARG A 152 -4.17 35.83 -41.29
CA ARG A 152 -4.61 35.08 -42.49
C ARG A 152 -5.10 33.67 -42.18
N THR A 153 -4.67 33.08 -41.06
CA THR A 153 -4.92 31.67 -40.73
C THR A 153 -5.97 31.49 -39.63
N GLY A 154 -6.45 32.57 -38.99
CA GLY A 154 -7.37 32.54 -37.85
C GLY A 154 -6.76 32.02 -36.53
N ARG A 155 -5.44 31.80 -36.48
CA ARG A 155 -4.74 31.25 -35.30
C ARG A 155 -4.52 32.31 -34.24
N GLN A 156 -4.58 31.90 -32.98
CA GLN A 156 -4.42 32.75 -31.82
C GLN A 156 -3.12 32.44 -31.08
N TYR A 157 -2.44 33.49 -30.63
CA TYR A 157 -1.21 33.39 -29.84
C TYR A 157 -1.38 34.19 -28.56
N HIS A 158 -1.04 33.57 -27.43
CA HIS A 158 -1.17 34.16 -26.09
C HIS A 158 0.20 34.59 -25.51
N GLY A 159 1.23 34.68 -26.36
CA GLY A 159 2.60 34.98 -25.94
C GLY A 159 3.27 33.81 -25.22
N ARG A 160 4.35 34.10 -24.49
CA ARG A 160 5.03 33.07 -23.67
C ARG A 160 4.08 32.61 -22.55
N PHE A 161 4.13 31.32 -22.23
CA PHE A 161 3.23 30.71 -21.24
C PHE A 161 3.26 31.40 -19.86
N GLU A 162 4.36 32.07 -19.50
CA GLU A 162 4.50 32.84 -18.27
C GLU A 162 3.38 33.86 -18.08
N LEU A 163 2.97 34.55 -19.16
CA LEU A 163 1.88 35.52 -19.12
C LEU A 163 0.55 34.83 -18.78
N THR A 164 0.30 33.65 -19.37
CA THR A 164 -0.85 32.83 -19.04
C THR A 164 -0.80 32.37 -17.58
N ALA A 165 0.35 31.88 -17.11
CA ALA A 165 0.51 31.43 -15.73
C ALA A 165 0.29 32.58 -14.72
N GLN A 166 0.71 33.81 -15.05
CA GLN A 166 0.44 35.01 -14.25
C GLN A 166 -1.05 35.38 -14.28
N ARG A 167 -1.68 35.37 -15.47
CA ARG A 167 -3.11 35.65 -15.64
C ARG A 167 -4.00 34.73 -14.80
N PHE A 168 -3.66 33.45 -14.72
CA PHE A 168 -4.39 32.47 -13.91
C PHE A 168 -3.90 32.40 -12.45
N GLY A 169 -2.90 33.19 -12.07
CA GLY A 169 -2.38 33.23 -10.69
C GLY A 169 -1.68 31.95 -10.25
N ILE A 170 -1.09 31.18 -11.18
CA ILE A 170 -0.36 29.92 -10.89
C ILE A 170 1.16 30.06 -11.09
N TYR A 171 1.66 31.23 -11.50
CA TYR A 171 3.08 31.43 -11.78
C TYR A 171 3.98 31.13 -10.56
N ALA A 172 3.64 31.68 -9.39
CA ALA A 172 4.40 31.46 -8.15
C ALA A 172 4.43 29.98 -7.74
N LEU A 173 3.31 29.28 -7.92
CA LEU A 173 3.20 27.84 -7.67
C LEU A 173 4.15 27.02 -8.56
N LEU A 174 4.16 27.31 -9.85
CA LEU A 174 5.08 26.65 -10.79
C LEU A 174 6.54 27.00 -10.51
N GLN A 175 6.79 28.24 -10.07
CA GLN A 175 8.12 28.69 -9.68
C GLN A 175 8.67 27.93 -8.48
N GLU A 176 7.84 27.71 -7.47
CA GLU A 176 8.19 26.96 -6.26
C GLU A 176 8.57 25.51 -6.58
N TRP A 177 7.80 24.83 -7.44
CA TRP A 177 7.90 23.37 -7.56
C TRP A 177 8.66 22.87 -8.78
N VAL A 178 8.62 23.58 -9.92
CA VAL A 178 9.14 23.06 -11.20
C VAL A 178 10.04 24.02 -11.98
N ARG A 179 10.40 25.18 -11.41
CA ARG A 179 11.35 26.09 -12.05
C ARG A 179 12.70 25.38 -12.26
N PRO A 180 13.19 25.25 -13.52
CA PRO A 180 14.47 24.61 -13.78
C PRO A 180 15.63 25.40 -13.16
N PRO A 181 16.67 24.73 -12.60
CA PRO A 181 17.80 25.44 -12.00
C PRO A 181 18.58 26.33 -12.97
N LYS A 182 18.65 25.92 -14.25
CA LYS A 182 19.44 26.59 -15.30
C LYS A 182 18.62 27.44 -16.27
N LYS A 183 17.29 27.42 -16.18
CA LYS A 183 16.41 28.23 -17.03
C LYS A 183 15.61 29.17 -16.14
N GLU A 184 15.65 30.45 -16.46
CA GLU A 184 14.90 31.44 -15.68
C GLU A 184 13.41 31.41 -15.98
N THR A 185 13.00 30.83 -17.12
CA THR A 185 11.63 30.95 -17.63
C THR A 185 10.79 29.70 -17.45
N ILE A 186 9.51 29.89 -17.13
CA ILE A 186 8.48 28.83 -17.04
C ILE A 186 7.81 28.69 -18.41
N ASP A 187 7.76 27.47 -18.95
CA ASP A 187 7.08 27.18 -20.22
C ASP A 187 5.87 26.26 -20.03
N ILE A 188 5.10 26.05 -21.10
CA ILE A 188 3.93 25.16 -21.07
C ILE A 188 4.31 23.71 -20.68
N ARG A 189 5.56 23.29 -20.95
CA ARG A 189 6.06 21.96 -20.55
C ARG A 189 6.30 21.89 -19.06
N SER A 190 6.71 23.00 -18.43
CA SER A 190 6.84 23.14 -16.98
C SER A 190 5.48 22.93 -16.30
N PHE A 191 4.39 23.38 -16.92
CA PHE A 191 3.04 23.12 -16.41
C PHE A 191 2.69 21.62 -16.42
N GLY A 192 2.91 20.91 -17.54
CA GLY A 192 2.72 19.46 -17.58
C GLY A 192 3.67 18.69 -16.64
N ALA A 193 4.88 19.21 -16.43
CA ALA A 193 5.82 18.68 -15.45
C ALA A 193 5.30 18.83 -14.01
N TYR A 194 4.66 19.95 -13.66
CA TYR A 194 4.05 20.15 -12.34
C TYR A 194 2.91 19.16 -12.08
N LEU A 195 2.01 18.95 -13.03
CA LEU A 195 0.94 17.96 -12.88
C LEU A 195 1.49 16.54 -12.68
N THR A 196 2.59 16.23 -13.37
CA THR A 196 3.28 14.95 -13.21
C THR A 196 3.95 14.84 -11.84
N LEU A 197 4.56 15.93 -11.34
CA LEU A 197 5.14 15.99 -10.01
C LEU A 197 4.09 15.72 -8.94
N VAL A 198 2.93 16.40 -8.98
CA VAL A 198 1.85 16.20 -8.00
C VAL A 198 1.36 14.74 -7.98
N GLN A 199 1.20 14.11 -9.15
CA GLN A 199 0.87 12.66 -9.20
C GLN A 199 1.98 11.78 -8.60
N SER A 200 3.25 12.07 -8.88
CA SER A 200 4.37 11.30 -8.32
C SER A 200 4.52 11.51 -6.81
N VAL A 201 4.28 12.73 -6.32
CA VAL A 201 4.27 13.08 -4.90
C VAL A 201 3.12 12.39 -4.19
N GLY A 202 1.91 12.44 -4.75
CA GLY A 202 0.74 11.76 -4.18
C GLY A 202 0.95 10.26 -4.08
N LEU A 203 1.55 9.64 -5.10
CA LEU A 203 1.93 8.22 -5.07
C LEU A 203 2.92 7.91 -3.93
N ALA A 204 4.00 8.70 -3.81
CA ALA A 204 4.97 8.52 -2.72
C ALA A 204 4.36 8.75 -1.34
N TYR A 205 3.44 9.72 -1.22
CA TYR A 205 2.73 10.02 0.01
C TYR A 205 1.80 8.85 0.41
N ILE A 206 0.99 8.31 -0.52
CA ILE A 206 0.17 7.11 -0.28
C ILE A 206 1.04 5.96 0.25
N ILE A 207 2.16 5.65 -0.41
CA ILE A 207 3.06 4.54 -0.02
C ILE A 207 3.65 4.72 1.38
N ASN A 208 3.84 5.96 1.86
CA ASN A 208 4.29 6.22 3.23
C ASN A 208 3.26 5.80 4.30
N PHE A 209 2.00 5.56 3.93
CA PHE A 209 0.92 5.23 4.87
C PHE A 209 0.21 3.90 4.57
N THR A 210 0.29 3.36 3.35
CA THR A 210 -0.50 2.18 2.96
C THR A 210 0.29 0.88 2.91
N LEU A 211 1.59 0.90 3.24
CA LEU A 211 2.52 -0.21 3.07
C LEU A 211 2.57 -0.78 1.65
N GLN A 212 1.82 -0.28 0.66
CA GLN A 212 1.72 -0.85 -0.68
C GLN A 212 3.08 -0.94 -1.40
N ARG A 213 3.21 -1.91 -2.30
CA ARG A 213 4.30 -1.91 -3.28
C ARG A 213 4.05 -0.77 -4.26
N LYS A 214 5.11 -0.23 -4.87
CA LYS A 214 4.97 0.95 -5.74
C LYS A 214 4.04 0.69 -6.93
N GLU A 215 4.06 -0.53 -7.48
CA GLU A 215 3.17 -0.94 -8.57
C GLU A 215 1.71 -1.02 -8.11
N GLU A 216 1.44 -1.60 -6.93
CA GLU A 216 0.09 -1.67 -6.34
C GLU A 216 -0.50 -0.27 -6.09
N ALA A 217 0.32 0.64 -5.54
CA ALA A 217 -0.12 2.02 -5.32
C ALA A 217 -0.37 2.75 -6.65
N ALA A 218 0.42 2.48 -7.69
CA ALA A 218 0.24 3.10 -9.00
C ALA A 218 -0.99 2.58 -9.76
N GLU A 219 -1.49 1.40 -9.40
CA GLU A 219 -2.72 0.81 -9.91
C GLU A 219 -3.99 1.35 -9.22
N SER A 220 -3.82 2.19 -8.19
CA SER A 220 -4.96 2.79 -7.49
C SER A 220 -5.77 3.70 -8.41
N ARG A 221 -7.08 3.49 -8.41
CA ARG A 221 -8.09 4.22 -9.18
C ARG A 221 -8.68 5.38 -8.36
N SER A 222 -9.40 6.30 -8.99
CA SER A 222 -9.95 7.48 -8.31
C SER A 222 -10.94 7.18 -7.19
N ASP A 223 -11.58 6.00 -7.22
CA ASP A 223 -12.48 5.52 -6.18
C ASP A 223 -11.80 4.59 -5.14
N CYS A 224 -10.46 4.56 -5.10
CA CYS A 224 -9.73 3.64 -4.23
C CYS A 224 -9.92 3.91 -2.73
N LEU A 225 -10.20 5.15 -2.32
CA LEU A 225 -10.37 5.50 -0.92
C LEU A 225 -11.80 5.20 -0.47
N LEU A 226 -11.91 4.26 0.47
CA LEU A 226 -13.14 3.88 1.14
C LEU A 226 -13.09 4.32 2.60
N TRP A 227 -14.24 4.65 3.15
CA TRP A 227 -14.41 4.94 4.58
C TRP A 227 -15.30 3.88 5.19
N ASP A 228 -14.70 2.96 5.95
CA ASP A 228 -15.44 1.91 6.64
C ASP A 228 -15.96 2.47 7.97
N PRO A 229 -17.29 2.51 8.19
CA PRO A 229 -17.84 2.99 9.45
C PRO A 229 -17.62 1.97 10.57
N ASP A 230 -16.93 2.40 11.62
CA ASP A 230 -16.77 1.65 12.85
C ASP A 230 -17.56 2.32 14.00
N PRO A 231 -18.45 1.60 14.70
CA PRO A 231 -19.23 2.16 15.81
C PRO A 231 -18.37 2.63 17.00
N VAL A 232 -17.14 2.13 17.13
CA VAL A 232 -16.23 2.39 18.26
C VAL A 232 -15.09 3.31 17.83
N LEU A 233 -14.48 3.04 16.69
CA LEU A 233 -13.29 3.72 16.19
C LEU A 233 -13.60 4.89 15.23
N GLY A 234 -14.86 5.06 14.84
CA GLY A 234 -15.28 6.05 13.86
C GLY A 234 -15.00 5.60 12.42
N ARG A 235 -14.85 6.53 11.49
CA ARG A 235 -14.61 6.19 10.07
C ARG A 235 -13.16 5.80 9.85
N ILE A 236 -12.91 4.55 9.44
CA ILE A 236 -11.58 4.02 9.15
C ILE A 236 -11.30 4.15 7.65
N PRO A 237 -10.28 4.91 7.22
CA PRO A 237 -9.95 5.01 5.82
C PRO A 237 -9.19 3.77 5.35
N VAL A 238 -9.59 3.26 4.18
CA VAL A 238 -9.04 2.06 3.56
C VAL A 238 -8.78 2.35 2.09
N ILE A 239 -7.56 2.10 1.62
CA ILE A 239 -7.26 2.08 0.18
C ILE A 239 -7.58 0.68 -0.36
N ARG A 240 -8.43 0.62 -1.38
CA ARG A 240 -8.75 -0.58 -2.15
C ARG A 240 -7.93 -0.61 -3.44
N GLY A 241 -7.41 -1.77 -3.82
CA GLY A 241 -6.74 -1.99 -5.09
C GLY A 241 -6.52 -3.46 -5.36
N GLU A 242 -5.55 -3.77 -6.23
CA GLU A 242 -5.20 -5.13 -6.61
C GLU A 242 -3.76 -5.44 -6.16
N THR A 243 -3.49 -6.70 -5.81
CA THR A 243 -2.13 -7.24 -5.64
C THR A 243 -2.00 -8.49 -6.48
N THR A 244 -0.86 -8.65 -7.16
CA THR A 244 -0.57 -9.80 -8.03
C THR A 244 0.75 -10.50 -7.69
N LYS A 245 1.57 -9.91 -6.81
CA LYS A 245 2.95 -10.36 -6.56
C LYS A 245 3.04 -11.59 -5.65
N THR A 246 2.05 -11.80 -4.80
CA THR A 246 2.01 -12.86 -3.79
C THR A 246 0.83 -13.78 -4.06
N ASP A 247 -0.18 -13.77 -3.18
CA ASP A 247 -1.49 -14.29 -3.52
C ASP A 247 -2.26 -13.21 -4.31
N PRO A 248 -2.70 -13.47 -5.55
CA PRO A 248 -3.47 -12.51 -6.32
C PRO A 248 -4.80 -12.19 -5.64
N ASP A 249 -4.99 -10.92 -5.28
CA ASP A 249 -6.22 -10.42 -4.67
C ASP A 249 -6.65 -9.15 -5.40
N SER A 250 -7.83 -9.21 -6.03
CA SER A 250 -8.43 -8.13 -6.81
C SER A 250 -9.17 -7.09 -5.95
N ASP A 251 -9.36 -7.37 -4.67
CA ASP A 251 -9.98 -6.45 -3.70
C ASP A 251 -9.09 -6.31 -2.46
N ALA A 252 -7.79 -6.15 -2.71
CA ALA A 252 -6.81 -5.93 -1.67
C ALA A 252 -7.09 -4.61 -0.97
N ARG A 253 -7.21 -4.69 0.36
CA ARG A 253 -7.50 -3.54 1.23
C ARG A 253 -6.32 -3.21 2.14
N TRP A 254 -6.01 -1.92 2.25
CA TRP A 254 -4.97 -1.36 3.10
C TRP A 254 -5.57 -0.28 4.02
N PRO A 255 -5.79 -0.59 5.31
CA PRO A 255 -6.11 0.43 6.31
C PRO A 255 -5.01 1.50 6.34
N THR A 256 -5.40 2.76 6.47
CA THR A 256 -4.47 3.88 6.36
C THR A 256 -4.83 5.05 7.28
N SER A 257 -4.15 6.19 7.14
CA SER A 257 -4.45 7.44 7.82
C SER A 257 -5.42 8.30 7.02
N PRO A 258 -6.34 9.05 7.67
CA PRO A 258 -7.16 10.10 7.03
C PRO A 258 -6.35 11.07 6.18
N SER A 259 -5.08 11.29 6.54
CA SER A 259 -4.18 12.19 5.82
C SER A 259 -3.98 11.82 4.34
N VAL A 260 -4.23 10.57 3.94
CA VAL A 260 -4.07 10.10 2.55
C VAL A 260 -5.12 10.70 1.61
N GLU A 261 -6.27 11.15 2.12
CA GLU A 261 -7.34 11.77 1.33
C GLU A 261 -6.83 12.94 0.48
N VAL A 262 -5.93 13.75 1.01
CA VAL A 262 -5.29 14.88 0.32
C VAL A 262 -4.59 14.43 -0.97
N ALA A 263 -3.85 13.32 -0.91
CA ALA A 263 -3.16 12.77 -2.07
C ALA A 263 -4.16 12.24 -3.11
N VAL A 264 -5.17 11.48 -2.67
CA VAL A 264 -6.20 10.91 -3.55
C VAL A 264 -6.97 12.03 -4.27
N ASN A 265 -7.35 13.09 -3.56
CA ASN A 265 -8.08 14.22 -4.12
C ASN A 265 -7.25 15.00 -5.15
N ALA A 266 -5.99 15.30 -4.83
CA ALA A 266 -5.08 16.01 -5.73
C ALA A 266 -4.84 15.20 -7.01
N MET A 267 -4.53 13.91 -6.87
CA MET A 267 -4.29 13.01 -8.00
C MET A 267 -5.55 12.81 -8.86
N THR A 268 -6.73 12.72 -8.25
CA THR A 268 -8.01 12.56 -8.95
C THR A 268 -8.32 13.76 -9.85
N SER A 269 -8.12 14.99 -9.36
CA SER A 269 -8.29 16.21 -10.16
C SER A 269 -7.45 16.16 -11.44
N ILE A 270 -6.15 15.86 -11.31
CA ILE A 270 -5.22 15.76 -12.44
C ILE A 270 -5.57 14.60 -13.38
N ALA A 271 -5.93 13.45 -12.81
CA ALA A 271 -6.30 12.27 -13.58
C ALA A 271 -7.51 12.57 -14.48
N ARG A 272 -8.54 13.27 -13.97
CA ARG A 272 -9.71 13.68 -14.77
C ARG A 272 -9.34 14.61 -15.92
N LEU A 273 -8.50 15.62 -15.68
CA LEU A 273 -8.02 16.53 -16.73
C LEU A 273 -7.31 15.77 -17.86
N ARG A 274 -6.43 14.83 -17.51
CA ARG A 274 -5.67 14.01 -18.47
C ARG A 274 -6.55 12.99 -19.19
N THR A 275 -7.48 12.37 -18.48
CA THR A 275 -8.44 11.42 -19.07
C THR A 275 -9.36 12.10 -20.07
N ARG A 276 -9.76 13.37 -19.84
CA ARG A 276 -10.49 14.13 -20.86
C ARG A 276 -9.69 14.25 -22.16
N CYS A 277 -8.42 14.62 -22.08
CA CYS A 277 -7.57 14.68 -23.27
C CYS A 277 -7.35 13.29 -23.90
N ALA A 278 -7.20 12.24 -23.09
CA ALA A 278 -7.07 10.88 -23.61
C ALA A 278 -8.33 10.40 -24.35
N ALA A 279 -9.51 10.70 -23.82
CA ALA A 279 -10.79 10.34 -24.43
C ALA A 279 -11.03 11.05 -25.77
N SER A 280 -10.46 12.25 -25.97
CA SER A 280 -10.48 12.96 -27.25
C SER A 280 -9.35 12.56 -28.20
N HIS A 281 -8.45 11.66 -27.82
CA HIS A 281 -7.32 11.28 -28.66
C HIS A 281 -7.71 10.11 -29.59
N PRO A 282 -7.67 10.27 -30.93
CA PRO A 282 -8.23 9.28 -31.86
C PRO A 282 -7.51 7.93 -31.89
N GLY A 283 -6.24 7.90 -31.48
CA GLY A 283 -5.42 6.69 -31.34
C GLY A 283 -5.36 6.08 -29.93
N VAL A 284 -6.18 6.55 -28.98
CA VAL A 284 -6.19 6.07 -27.59
C VAL A 284 -7.59 5.57 -27.25
N TYR A 285 -7.69 4.27 -26.94
CA TYR A 285 -8.93 3.72 -26.40
C TYR A 285 -9.09 4.12 -24.93
N CYS A 286 -10.25 4.70 -24.58
CA CYS A 286 -10.65 5.07 -23.24
C CYS A 286 -12.10 4.61 -23.03
N SER A 287 -12.30 3.57 -22.21
CA SER A 287 -13.63 3.05 -21.88
C SER A 287 -14.44 4.05 -21.05
N ASP A 288 -15.76 3.87 -20.95
CA ASP A 288 -16.59 4.69 -20.05
C ASP A 288 -16.22 4.48 -18.58
N TYR A 289 -15.78 3.26 -18.22
CA TYR A 289 -15.21 2.97 -16.91
C TYR A 289 -13.92 3.78 -16.66
N ASP A 290 -13.01 3.87 -17.64
CA ASP A 290 -11.79 4.67 -17.51
C ASP A 290 -12.06 6.18 -17.39
N LYS A 291 -13.13 6.67 -18.04
CA LYS A 291 -13.59 8.07 -17.91
C LYS A 291 -14.13 8.35 -16.52
N ALA A 292 -14.97 7.45 -15.98
CA ALA A 292 -15.58 7.59 -14.67
C ALA A 292 -14.58 7.34 -13.53
N ASN A 293 -13.69 6.38 -13.70
CA ASN A 293 -12.74 5.92 -12.69
C ASN A 293 -11.32 5.81 -13.25
N PRO A 294 -10.63 6.94 -13.51
CA PRO A 294 -9.27 6.92 -14.02
C PRO A 294 -8.26 6.44 -12.98
N TYR A 295 -7.12 5.92 -13.44
CA TYR A 295 -5.96 5.69 -12.57
C TYR A 295 -5.46 7.01 -11.98
N LEU A 296 -5.17 7.02 -10.68
CA LEU A 296 -4.61 8.17 -9.99
C LEU A 296 -3.23 8.56 -10.58
N TYR A 297 -2.43 7.57 -10.95
CA TYR A 297 -1.11 7.75 -11.56
C TYR A 297 -1.15 7.42 -13.06
N CYS A 298 -1.44 8.44 -13.89
CA CYS A 298 -1.62 8.27 -15.34
C CYS A 298 -0.53 8.94 -16.19
N ALA A 299 -0.53 8.64 -17.49
CA ALA A 299 0.33 9.30 -18.46
C ALA A 299 -0.19 10.72 -18.79
N ALA A 300 0.72 11.58 -19.23
CA ALA A 300 0.38 12.90 -19.74
C ALA A 300 -0.25 12.77 -21.14
N PHE A 301 -1.47 13.28 -21.29
CA PHE A 301 -2.24 13.26 -22.54
C PHE A 301 -2.57 14.67 -23.05
N GLU A 302 -2.17 15.72 -22.32
CA GLU A 302 -2.36 17.11 -22.73
C GLU A 302 -1.66 17.43 -24.07
N PRO A 303 -2.18 18.37 -24.89
CA PRO A 303 -1.63 18.69 -26.22
C PRO A 303 -0.16 19.15 -26.23
N TRP A 304 0.37 19.62 -25.11
CA TRP A 304 1.76 20.04 -24.96
C TRP A 304 2.67 18.98 -24.33
N ALA A 305 2.15 17.79 -24.02
CA ALA A 305 2.97 16.68 -23.54
C ALA A 305 3.98 16.25 -24.60
N CYS A 306 5.22 16.00 -24.17
CA CYS A 306 6.25 15.31 -24.95
C CYS A 306 6.13 13.80 -24.70
N SER A 307 5.20 13.13 -25.37
CA SER A 307 5.18 11.67 -25.40
C SER A 307 5.19 11.17 -26.85
N PRO A 308 6.26 10.48 -27.27
CA PRO A 308 6.25 9.70 -28.49
C PRO A 308 5.53 8.37 -28.21
N GLY A 309 4.53 8.04 -29.04
CA GLY A 309 4.05 6.67 -29.16
C GLY A 309 2.70 6.36 -28.53
N ARG A 310 1.92 5.64 -29.32
CA ARG A 310 0.58 5.11 -29.07
C ARG A 310 0.61 4.20 -27.85
N LYS A 311 0.04 4.63 -26.72
CA LYS A 311 -0.27 3.74 -25.60
C LYS A 311 -1.76 3.87 -25.29
N LEU A 312 -2.44 2.74 -25.08
CA LEU A 312 -3.82 2.76 -24.58
C LEU A 312 -3.87 3.53 -23.26
N HIS A 313 -4.99 4.21 -22.99
CA HIS A 313 -5.21 4.88 -21.70
C HIS A 313 -5.15 3.89 -20.54
N SER A 314 -5.63 2.66 -20.77
CA SER A 314 -5.56 1.54 -19.84
C SER A 314 -4.15 0.95 -19.64
N THR A 315 -3.14 1.38 -20.42
CA THR A 315 -1.77 0.85 -20.28
C THR A 315 -1.08 1.46 -19.07
N ARG A 316 -0.77 0.61 -18.08
CA ARG A 316 -0.08 0.99 -16.83
C ARG A 316 1.17 1.82 -17.11
N LYS A 317 1.27 2.98 -16.46
CA LYS A 317 2.49 3.80 -16.50
C LYS A 317 3.50 3.19 -15.55
N ASN A 318 4.67 2.83 -16.07
CA ASN A 318 5.78 2.39 -15.23
C ASN A 318 6.13 3.46 -14.18
N VAL A 319 6.18 3.05 -12.92
CA VAL A 319 6.60 3.90 -11.81
C VAL A 319 8.09 4.19 -11.96
N GLN A 320 8.43 5.47 -12.09
CA GLN A 320 9.82 5.92 -12.22
C GLN A 320 10.61 5.58 -10.96
N ASN A 321 11.94 5.54 -11.07
CA ASN A 321 12.79 5.43 -9.89
C ASN A 321 12.62 6.67 -9.01
N TYR A 322 12.56 6.51 -7.68
CA TYR A 322 12.40 7.64 -6.77
C TYR A 322 13.58 8.63 -6.87
N GLN A 323 14.80 8.14 -7.05
CA GLN A 323 15.97 9.01 -7.30
C GLN A 323 15.82 9.82 -8.59
N PHE A 324 15.25 9.23 -9.63
CA PHE A 324 14.98 9.94 -10.88
C PHE A 324 13.94 11.06 -10.70
N LEU A 325 12.93 10.83 -9.85
CA LEU A 325 11.95 11.86 -9.48
C LEU A 325 12.64 13.07 -8.84
N ILE A 326 13.53 12.81 -7.87
CA ILE A 326 14.26 13.86 -7.14
C ILE A 326 15.19 14.63 -8.08
N GLN A 327 15.91 13.93 -8.97
CA GLN A 327 16.77 14.56 -9.98
C GLN A 327 15.97 15.42 -10.97
N ARG A 328 14.78 14.95 -11.37
CA ARG A 328 13.89 15.68 -12.29
C ARG A 328 13.28 16.92 -11.63
N TYR A 329 13.01 16.88 -10.33
CA TYR A 329 12.39 17.94 -9.56
C TYR A 329 13.27 18.36 -8.37
N PRO A 330 14.39 19.07 -8.64
CA PRO A 330 15.38 19.39 -7.61
C PRO A 330 14.87 20.34 -6.51
N ARG A 331 13.72 20.99 -6.71
CA ARG A 331 13.07 21.85 -5.71
C ARG A 331 12.15 21.08 -4.75
N LEU A 332 11.85 19.81 -5.04
CA LEU A 332 10.96 18.99 -4.21
C LEU A 332 11.51 18.82 -2.79
N PHE A 333 12.81 18.54 -2.69
CA PHE A 333 13.53 18.39 -1.44
C PHE A 333 14.73 19.34 -1.41
N ASP A 334 14.92 20.01 -0.29
CA ASP A 334 16.14 20.76 0.00
C ASP A 334 17.29 19.76 0.18
N GLN A 335 18.32 19.91 -0.66
CA GLN A 335 19.46 19.00 -0.66
C GLN A 335 20.24 19.06 0.65
N GLU A 336 20.32 20.22 1.28
CA GLU A 336 21.04 20.41 2.55
C GLU A 336 20.33 19.69 3.69
N VAL A 337 18.99 19.79 3.75
CA VAL A 337 18.20 19.05 4.74
C VAL A 337 18.28 17.55 4.50
N MET A 338 18.39 17.12 3.24
CA MET A 338 18.53 15.70 2.88
C MET A 338 19.95 15.14 3.05
N ARG A 339 20.95 15.97 3.42
CA ARG A 339 22.30 15.47 3.71
C ARG A 339 22.30 14.57 4.93
N ILE A 340 23.04 13.49 4.83
CA ILE A 340 23.20 12.50 5.89
C ILE A 340 24.09 13.08 7.00
N THR A 341 23.60 13.02 8.24
CA THR A 341 24.36 13.35 9.45
C THR A 341 24.88 12.08 10.13
N GLU A 342 25.75 12.21 11.14
CA GLU A 342 26.20 11.06 11.93
C GLU A 342 25.01 10.37 12.64
N ASP A 343 24.13 11.15 13.26
CA ASP A 343 22.94 10.65 13.97
C ASP A 343 22.00 9.86 13.05
N ASP A 344 21.89 10.28 11.79
CA ASP A 344 21.12 9.55 10.78
C ASP A 344 21.73 8.17 10.49
N LEU A 345 23.07 8.08 10.35
CA LEU A 345 23.75 6.80 10.12
C LEU A 345 23.67 5.91 11.34
N VAL A 346 23.87 6.44 12.54
CA VAL A 346 23.70 5.71 13.80
C VAL A 346 22.31 5.09 13.84
N THR A 347 21.27 5.88 13.59
CA THR A 347 19.87 5.40 13.57
C THR A 347 19.64 4.35 12.48
N ALA A 348 20.09 4.60 11.25
CA ALA A 348 19.90 3.66 10.14
C ALA A 348 20.62 2.32 10.36
N ARG A 349 21.84 2.35 10.94
CA ARG A 349 22.65 1.16 11.28
C ARG A 349 22.01 0.32 12.38
N MET A 350 21.26 0.92 13.31
CA MET A 350 20.48 0.14 14.30
C MET A 350 19.59 -0.88 13.59
N PHE A 351 18.92 -0.48 12.52
CA PHE A 351 17.99 -1.34 11.78
C PHE A 351 18.62 -2.08 10.61
N THR A 352 19.70 -1.54 10.06
CA THR A 352 20.42 -2.10 8.92
C THR A 352 21.91 -2.18 9.23
N PRO A 353 22.38 -3.18 10.01
CA PRO A 353 23.77 -3.26 10.46
C PRO A 353 24.79 -3.32 9.32
N ASN A 354 24.39 -3.85 8.15
CA ASN A 354 25.22 -3.97 6.96
C ASN A 354 25.05 -2.81 5.95
N LEU A 355 24.53 -1.65 6.40
CA LEU A 355 24.24 -0.48 5.55
C LEU A 355 25.46 -0.02 4.72
N ASP A 356 26.63 -0.04 5.35
CA ASP A 356 27.88 0.50 4.81
C ASP A 356 28.43 -0.29 3.62
N LYS A 357 28.07 -1.58 3.49
CA LYS A 357 28.53 -2.44 2.37
C LYS A 357 28.16 -1.87 1.00
N SER A 358 27.09 -1.09 0.91
CA SER A 358 26.64 -0.48 -0.34
C SER A 358 27.48 0.74 -0.76
N GLY A 359 28.21 1.37 0.16
CA GLY A 359 28.93 2.61 -0.06
C GLY A 359 28.06 3.84 -0.38
N LYS A 360 26.73 3.71 -0.37
CA LYS A 360 25.77 4.76 -0.79
C LYS A 360 25.38 5.73 0.32
N PHE A 361 25.62 5.36 1.58
CA PHE A 361 25.20 6.13 2.75
C PHE A 361 26.45 6.69 3.43
N LYS A 362 26.78 7.95 3.13
CA LYS A 362 27.96 8.64 3.66
C LYS A 362 27.55 9.99 4.22
N ILE A 363 28.19 10.41 5.30
CA ILE A 363 27.99 11.72 5.91
C ILE A 363 28.23 12.80 4.87
N GLY A 364 27.37 13.81 4.84
CA GLY A 364 27.43 14.92 3.90
C GLY A 364 26.82 14.63 2.53
N GLU A 365 26.64 13.37 2.12
CA GLU A 365 25.95 13.02 0.89
C GLU A 365 24.42 13.12 1.05
N THR A 366 23.68 13.25 -0.05
CA THR A 366 22.21 13.23 -0.02
C THR A 366 21.67 11.81 0.20
N TRP A 367 20.70 11.64 1.10
CA TRP A 367 20.08 10.33 1.32
C TRP A 367 19.39 9.77 0.06
N PRO A 368 19.80 8.59 -0.45
CA PRO A 368 19.30 8.04 -1.71
C PRO A 368 17.94 7.34 -1.50
N LEU A 369 16.85 8.11 -1.54
CA LEU A 369 15.49 7.61 -1.34
C LEU A 369 15.07 6.55 -2.38
N ALA A 370 14.38 5.51 -1.91
CA ALA A 370 13.76 4.49 -2.75
C ALA A 370 12.40 4.05 -2.20
N TYR A 371 11.44 3.73 -3.09
CA TYR A 371 10.09 3.30 -2.68
C TYR A 371 10.09 2.10 -1.71
N HIS A 372 11.02 1.16 -1.88
CA HIS A 372 11.13 0.02 -0.96
C HIS A 372 11.57 0.45 0.46
N GLN A 373 12.33 1.55 0.60
CA GLN A 373 12.69 2.08 1.92
C GLN A 373 11.49 2.66 2.65
N LEU A 374 10.55 3.30 1.94
CA LEU A 374 9.30 3.80 2.54
C LEU A 374 8.54 2.65 3.21
N ARG A 375 8.28 1.60 2.42
CA ARG A 375 7.59 0.41 2.90
C ARG A 375 8.31 -0.28 4.06
N ARG A 376 9.65 -0.37 4.04
CA ARG A 376 10.41 -0.97 5.14
C ARG A 376 10.37 -0.12 6.41
N THR A 377 10.51 1.21 6.27
CA THR A 377 10.49 2.14 7.41
C THR A 377 9.16 2.06 8.15
N VAL A 378 8.05 2.06 7.40
CA VAL A 378 6.70 1.88 7.97
C VAL A 378 6.55 0.51 8.63
N ALA A 379 7.02 -0.56 8.00
CA ALA A 379 6.94 -1.90 8.57
C ALA A 379 7.71 -2.00 9.91
N ILE A 380 8.93 -1.46 9.98
CA ILE A 380 9.73 -1.43 11.21
C ILE A 380 9.00 -0.66 12.31
N ASN A 381 8.42 0.50 12.00
CA ASN A 381 7.66 1.28 12.97
C ASN A 381 6.41 0.52 13.46
N MET A 382 5.73 -0.23 12.59
CA MET A 382 4.59 -1.07 12.98
C MET A 382 5.01 -2.22 13.90
N PHE A 383 6.10 -2.92 13.57
CA PHE A 383 6.66 -3.97 14.43
C PHE A 383 7.09 -3.40 15.79
N ALA A 384 7.78 -2.26 15.78
CA ALA A 384 8.23 -1.58 16.98
C ALA A 384 7.07 -1.17 17.88
N SER A 385 5.95 -0.70 17.30
CA SER A 385 4.79 -0.23 18.07
C SER A 385 4.22 -1.30 19.01
N GLY A 386 4.45 -2.58 18.70
CA GLY A 386 3.87 -3.71 19.41
C GLY A 386 2.35 -3.82 19.30
N LEU A 387 1.68 -2.86 18.64
CA LEU A 387 0.21 -2.81 18.54
C LEU A 387 -0.37 -3.95 17.71
N LEU A 388 0.38 -4.40 16.71
CA LEU A 388 -0.06 -5.38 15.72
C LEU A 388 0.71 -6.69 15.87
N SER A 389 0.02 -7.80 15.66
CA SER A 389 0.67 -9.11 15.58
C SER A 389 1.45 -9.27 14.26
N ASP A 390 2.47 -10.14 14.24
CA ASP A 390 3.22 -10.47 13.02
C ASP A 390 2.30 -10.87 11.85
N SER A 391 1.20 -11.59 12.14
CA SER A 391 0.24 -12.01 11.14
C SER A 391 -0.63 -10.86 10.64
N SER A 392 -1.03 -9.93 11.51
CA SER A 392 -1.70 -8.68 11.09
C SER A 392 -0.80 -7.87 10.15
N ILE A 393 0.50 -7.76 10.44
CA ILE A 393 1.45 -7.07 9.58
C ILE A 393 1.64 -7.83 8.27
N GLN A 394 1.70 -9.17 8.29
CA GLN A 394 1.77 -10.00 7.08
C GLN A 394 0.61 -9.73 6.13
N VAL A 395 -0.60 -9.70 6.67
CA VAL A 395 -1.87 -9.40 5.99
C VAL A 395 -1.81 -8.00 5.37
N ILE A 396 -1.52 -6.96 6.15
CA ILE A 396 -1.46 -5.57 5.63
C ILE A 396 -0.38 -5.44 4.55
N MET A 397 0.77 -6.11 4.72
CA MET A 397 1.83 -6.13 3.71
C MET A 397 1.50 -7.00 2.49
N LYS A 398 0.41 -7.77 2.47
CA LYS A 398 0.14 -8.75 1.40
C LYS A 398 1.35 -9.66 1.18
N HIS A 399 1.87 -10.20 2.26
CA HIS A 399 2.98 -11.15 2.24
C HIS A 399 2.46 -12.57 2.27
N LEU A 400 3.10 -13.44 1.49
CA LEU A 400 2.69 -14.82 1.42
C LEU A 400 3.08 -15.60 2.68
N THR A 401 4.21 -15.25 3.29
CA THR A 401 4.74 -15.96 4.46
C THR A 401 5.15 -14.99 5.57
N LEU A 402 5.06 -15.45 6.82
CA LEU A 402 5.57 -14.70 7.98
C LEU A 402 7.06 -14.41 7.87
N LEU A 403 7.85 -15.28 7.22
CA LEU A 403 9.28 -15.07 6.99
C LEU A 403 9.54 -13.81 6.15
N GLN A 404 8.71 -13.55 5.14
CA GLN A 404 8.79 -12.30 4.36
C GLN A 404 8.50 -11.09 5.26
N THR A 405 7.50 -11.17 6.12
CA THR A 405 7.13 -10.08 7.04
C THR A 405 8.20 -9.81 8.08
N ARG A 406 8.70 -10.86 8.75
CA ARG A 406 9.80 -10.77 9.71
C ARG A 406 11.09 -10.27 9.06
N TYR A 407 11.34 -10.60 7.79
CA TYR A 407 12.44 -10.03 7.03
C TYR A 407 12.29 -8.50 6.92
N TYR A 408 11.10 -7.97 6.63
CA TYR A 408 10.90 -6.51 6.61
C TYR A 408 11.05 -5.86 7.98
N GLY A 409 10.59 -6.53 9.04
CA GLY A 409 10.71 -6.09 10.43
C GLY A 409 12.08 -6.33 11.08
N ARG A 410 13.06 -6.95 10.40
CA ARG A 410 14.32 -7.34 11.05
C ARG A 410 14.96 -6.15 11.78
N ASN A 411 15.38 -6.39 13.03
CA ASN A 411 15.94 -5.43 13.97
C ASN A 411 14.94 -4.39 14.56
N TYR A 412 13.63 -4.58 14.40
CA TYR A 412 12.62 -3.65 14.93
C TYR A 412 12.72 -3.38 16.43
N SER A 413 13.15 -4.36 17.23
CA SER A 413 13.26 -4.25 18.70
C SER A 413 14.29 -3.20 19.17
N ARG A 414 15.02 -2.60 18.24
CA ARG A 414 15.96 -1.51 18.49
C ARG A 414 15.33 -0.13 18.35
N VAL A 415 14.08 -0.03 17.87
CA VAL A 415 13.31 1.21 17.98
C VAL A 415 12.96 1.36 19.45
N ARG A 416 13.34 2.50 20.03
CA ARG A 416 12.78 3.00 21.28
C ARG A 416 11.92 4.20 20.91
N PHE A 417 10.61 4.12 21.10
CA PHE A 417 9.80 5.33 21.12
C PHE A 417 10.23 6.15 22.35
N ASN A 418 9.99 7.47 22.34
CA ASN A 418 10.08 8.26 23.58
C ASN A 418 9.30 7.52 24.68
N GLU A 419 9.83 7.36 25.89
CA GLU A 419 9.15 6.71 27.03
C GLU A 419 7.72 7.22 27.22
N GLU A 420 7.47 8.49 26.92
CA GLU A 420 6.13 9.09 26.94
C GLU A 420 5.23 8.53 25.82
N CYS A 421 5.71 8.44 24.57
CA CYS A 421 4.98 7.80 23.47
C CYS A 421 4.84 6.29 23.64
N GLU A 422 5.86 5.61 24.18
CA GLU A 422 5.86 4.18 24.45
C GLU A 422 4.87 3.86 25.57
N GLY A 423 4.88 4.62 26.66
CA GLY A 423 3.92 4.54 27.75
C GLY A 423 2.50 4.83 27.29
N VAL A 424 2.27 5.91 26.54
CA VAL A 424 0.94 6.25 26.01
C VAL A 424 0.45 5.22 25.01
N THR A 425 1.29 4.74 24.09
CA THR A 425 0.87 3.78 23.06
C THR A 425 0.60 2.41 23.65
N VAL A 426 1.43 1.96 24.59
CA VAL A 426 1.25 0.68 25.29
C VAL A 426 0.07 0.74 26.26
N ALA A 427 -0.10 1.83 27.02
CA ALA A 427 -1.26 2.03 27.88
C ALA A 427 -2.54 2.10 27.05
N ALA A 428 -2.59 2.94 26.01
CA ALA A 428 -3.74 3.07 25.12
C ALA A 428 -4.08 1.74 24.44
N ARG A 429 -3.08 0.93 24.04
CA ARG A 429 -3.33 -0.42 23.51
C ARG A 429 -4.10 -1.29 24.49
N TYR A 430 -3.63 -1.36 25.73
CA TYR A 430 -4.23 -2.23 26.73
C TYR A 430 -5.56 -1.68 27.26
N GLU A 431 -5.75 -0.36 27.26
CA GLU A 431 -7.02 0.29 27.54
C GLU A 431 -8.05 0.03 26.44
N VAL A 432 -7.66 0.17 25.16
CA VAL A 432 -8.53 -0.17 24.02
C VAL A 432 -8.89 -1.65 24.05
N LEU A 433 -7.92 -2.52 24.31
CA LEU A 433 -8.17 -3.96 24.42
C LEU A 433 -9.10 -4.29 25.59
N ALA A 434 -8.88 -3.69 26.76
CA ALA A 434 -9.75 -3.86 27.93
C ALA A 434 -11.17 -3.37 27.64
N LYS A 435 -11.31 -2.21 27.00
CA LYS A 435 -12.61 -1.64 26.61
C LYS A 435 -13.33 -2.51 25.58
N GLN A 436 -12.60 -3.07 24.61
CA GLN A 436 -13.14 -4.00 23.63
C GLN A 436 -13.59 -5.32 24.26
N ILE A 437 -12.87 -5.82 25.27
CA ILE A 437 -13.26 -7.01 26.04
C ILE A 437 -14.49 -6.71 26.90
N GLU A 438 -14.54 -5.55 27.55
CA GLU A 438 -15.64 -5.14 28.41
C GLU A 438 -16.96 -5.07 27.65
N VAL A 439 -16.98 -4.51 26.43
CA VAL A 439 -18.20 -4.44 25.62
C VAL A 439 -18.71 -5.81 25.14
N LEU A 440 -17.94 -6.90 25.27
CA LEU A 440 -18.40 -8.25 24.85
C LEU A 440 -19.57 -8.78 25.67
N VAL A 441 -19.82 -8.23 26.86
CA VAL A 441 -21.01 -8.58 27.64
C VAL A 441 -22.30 -8.05 27.00
N GLU A 442 -22.22 -7.02 26.15
CA GLU A 442 -23.40 -6.43 25.53
C GLU A 442 -24.17 -7.47 24.69
N ASP A 443 -25.49 -7.33 24.67
CA ASP A 443 -26.37 -8.20 23.89
C ASP A 443 -26.13 -8.10 22.38
N ARG A 444 -25.46 -7.04 21.91
CA ARG A 444 -25.11 -6.90 20.49
C ARG A 444 -24.12 -7.96 20.02
N TYR A 445 -23.35 -8.54 20.93
CA TYR A 445 -22.38 -9.58 20.60
C TYR A 445 -23.03 -10.96 20.72
N VAL A 446 -22.83 -11.81 19.70
CA VAL A 446 -23.34 -13.18 19.67
C VAL A 446 -22.26 -14.16 19.25
N SER A 447 -22.27 -15.35 19.83
CA SER A 447 -21.41 -16.45 19.39
C SER A 447 -22.12 -17.24 18.28
N PRO A 448 -21.43 -17.59 17.18
CA PRO A 448 -22.01 -18.44 16.14
C PRO A 448 -22.30 -19.87 16.60
N LEU A 449 -21.80 -20.26 17.79
CA LEU A 449 -22.07 -21.55 18.41
C LEU A 449 -23.12 -21.46 19.52
N GLY A 450 -23.85 -20.34 19.62
CA GLY A 450 -24.91 -20.12 20.59
C GLY A 450 -24.46 -19.48 21.92
N GLU A 451 -25.44 -19.21 22.77
CA GLU A 451 -25.30 -18.36 23.95
C GLU A 451 -24.40 -18.96 25.05
N GLN A 452 -24.45 -20.28 25.26
CA GLN A 452 -23.56 -20.97 26.20
C GLN A 452 -22.09 -20.70 25.87
N ARG A 453 -21.74 -20.71 24.58
CA ARG A 453 -20.37 -20.44 24.16
C ARG A 453 -19.98 -18.97 24.34
N LYS A 454 -20.91 -18.03 24.15
CA LYS A 454 -20.67 -16.61 24.48
C LYS A 454 -20.35 -16.47 25.97
N GLN A 455 -21.15 -17.09 26.84
CA GLN A 455 -20.93 -17.06 28.28
C GLN A 455 -19.56 -17.64 28.67
N GLU A 456 -19.17 -18.79 28.10
CA GLU A 456 -17.82 -19.34 28.31
C GLU A 456 -16.71 -18.35 27.93
N ILE A 457 -16.85 -17.67 26.79
CA ILE A 457 -15.84 -16.71 26.33
C ILE A 457 -15.77 -15.50 27.27
N VAL A 458 -16.92 -14.97 27.67
CA VAL A 458 -17.04 -13.85 28.61
C VAL A 458 -16.41 -14.20 29.96
N VAL A 459 -16.74 -15.37 30.52
CA VAL A 459 -16.17 -15.85 31.79
C VAL A 459 -14.66 -16.04 31.69
N ASN A 460 -14.16 -16.58 30.57
CA ASN A 460 -12.72 -16.80 30.38
C ASN A 460 -11.90 -15.51 30.17
N LEU A 461 -12.52 -14.44 29.66
CA LEU A 461 -11.85 -13.17 29.39
C LEU A 461 -12.00 -12.18 30.54
N ILE A 462 -13.22 -12.01 31.04
CA ILE A 462 -13.58 -11.03 32.07
C ILE A 462 -13.51 -11.69 33.45
N GLY A 463 -14.22 -12.81 33.65
CA GLY A 463 -14.38 -13.40 34.98
C GLY A 463 -14.89 -12.36 35.99
N ASN A 464 -14.19 -12.21 37.12
CA ASN A 464 -14.44 -11.16 38.12
C ASN A 464 -13.49 -9.95 37.99
N LYS A 465 -12.81 -9.77 36.84
CA LYS A 465 -11.84 -8.69 36.63
C LYS A 465 -12.56 -7.38 36.33
N ASP A 466 -12.20 -6.31 37.05
CA ASP A 466 -12.58 -4.95 36.68
C ASP A 466 -11.71 -4.41 35.52
N PHE A 467 -12.01 -3.22 35.01
CA PHE A 467 -11.27 -2.61 33.90
C PHE A 467 -9.76 -2.54 34.15
N ASN A 468 -9.33 -2.17 35.35
CA ASN A 468 -7.91 -2.08 35.72
C ASN A 468 -7.24 -3.46 35.76
N ALA A 469 -7.94 -4.47 36.27
CA ALA A 469 -7.48 -5.86 36.25
C ALA A 469 -7.44 -6.43 34.83
N LEU A 470 -8.35 -6.01 33.93
CA LEU A 470 -8.33 -6.35 32.50
C LEU A 470 -7.13 -5.72 31.79
N VAL A 471 -6.81 -4.45 32.06
CA VAL A 471 -5.60 -3.78 31.54
C VAL A 471 -4.35 -4.53 32.00
N LYS A 472 -4.28 -4.94 33.28
CA LYS A 472 -3.15 -5.70 33.83
C LYS A 472 -3.04 -7.11 33.22
N ALA A 473 -4.16 -7.83 33.09
CA ALA A 473 -4.20 -9.14 32.45
C ALA A 473 -3.80 -9.05 30.97
N SER A 474 -4.18 -7.95 30.29
CA SER A 474 -3.80 -7.67 28.91
C SER A 474 -2.29 -7.43 28.78
N ARG A 475 -1.69 -6.67 29.71
CA ARG A 475 -0.23 -6.47 29.80
C ARG A 475 0.52 -7.79 29.94
N ASN A 476 -0.02 -8.72 30.72
CA ASN A 476 0.56 -10.04 30.95
C ASN A 476 0.27 -11.05 29.81
N GLY A 477 -0.52 -10.68 28.80
CA GLY A 477 -0.93 -11.59 27.71
C GLY A 477 -1.92 -12.68 28.13
N GLU A 478 -2.57 -12.53 29.28
CA GLU A 478 -3.52 -13.51 29.82
C GLU A 478 -4.88 -13.45 29.12
N VAL A 479 -5.21 -12.34 28.47
CA VAL A 479 -6.46 -12.13 27.73
C VAL A 479 -6.14 -11.69 26.30
N SER A 480 -7.01 -12.08 25.36
CA SER A 480 -6.83 -11.79 23.94
C SER A 480 -8.19 -11.43 23.33
N PHE A 481 -8.22 -10.31 22.63
CA PHE A 481 -9.32 -9.92 21.79
C PHE A 481 -8.75 -9.15 20.59
N ARG A 482 -9.28 -9.43 19.40
CA ARG A 482 -8.99 -8.66 18.19
C ARG A 482 -10.30 -8.40 17.47
N GLU A 483 -10.47 -7.18 16.96
CA GLU A 483 -11.58 -6.91 16.05
C GLU A 483 -11.40 -7.67 14.74
N THR A 484 -12.53 -8.09 14.19
CA THR A 484 -12.64 -8.78 12.90
C THR A 484 -13.75 -8.15 12.09
N ARG A 485 -13.82 -8.46 10.80
CA ARG A 485 -14.87 -7.90 9.93
C ARG A 485 -16.30 -8.26 10.39
N LEU A 486 -16.45 -9.39 11.08
CA LEU A 486 -17.75 -9.84 11.61
C LEU A 486 -18.01 -9.35 13.05
N GLY A 487 -17.03 -8.76 13.73
CA GLY A 487 -17.13 -8.43 15.15
C GLY A 487 -15.78 -8.56 15.82
N GLY A 488 -15.50 -9.72 16.42
CA GLY A 488 -14.29 -9.96 17.20
C GLY A 488 -13.83 -11.41 17.22
N CYS A 489 -12.60 -11.61 17.68
CA CYS A 489 -12.00 -12.93 17.84
C CYS A 489 -11.20 -12.98 19.14
N THR A 490 -11.40 -14.05 19.90
CA THR A 490 -10.83 -14.25 21.24
C THR A 490 -9.71 -15.29 21.26
N LYS A 491 -9.28 -15.74 20.08
CA LYS A 491 -8.21 -16.72 19.94
C LYS A 491 -6.94 -16.18 20.57
N ARG A 492 -6.33 -16.97 21.46
CA ARG A 492 -4.99 -16.70 22.00
C ARG A 492 -3.95 -17.22 21.02
N GLY A 493 -2.94 -16.41 20.74
CA GLY A 493 -1.84 -16.79 19.83
C GLY A 493 -2.19 -16.68 18.34
N HIS A 494 -1.47 -17.44 17.51
CA HIS A 494 -1.52 -17.29 16.06
C HIS A 494 -2.82 -17.81 15.44
N CYS A 495 -3.28 -17.13 14.39
CA CYS A 495 -4.40 -17.54 13.57
C CYS A 495 -4.05 -17.37 12.09
N ASP A 496 -4.11 -18.47 11.34
CA ASP A 496 -3.75 -18.52 9.92
C ASP A 496 -4.73 -17.76 9.01
N TYR A 497 -5.93 -17.44 9.51
CA TYR A 497 -7.03 -16.89 8.70
C TYR A 497 -7.27 -15.39 8.90
N GLY A 498 -6.73 -14.78 9.97
CA GLY A 498 -6.77 -13.32 10.18
C GLY A 498 -8.13 -12.69 10.53
N GLY A 499 -9.23 -13.07 9.87
CA GLY A 499 -10.60 -12.57 10.13
C GLY A 499 -10.90 -11.16 9.62
N ILE A 500 -9.99 -10.54 8.86
CA ILE A 500 -10.12 -9.16 8.33
C ILE A 500 -10.20 -9.16 6.80
N GLU A 501 -9.29 -9.86 6.12
CA GLU A 501 -9.27 -9.98 4.66
C GLU A 501 -10.32 -10.97 4.15
N SER A 502 -10.39 -12.12 4.80
CA SER A 502 -11.39 -13.15 4.55
C SER A 502 -12.02 -13.60 5.87
N VAL A 503 -13.32 -13.84 5.82
CA VAL A 503 -14.11 -14.41 6.93
C VAL A 503 -14.54 -15.85 6.64
N ALA A 504 -14.07 -16.43 5.53
CA ALA A 504 -14.28 -17.80 5.08
C ALA A 504 -14.32 -18.82 6.22
N ARG A 505 -13.26 -18.82 7.04
CA ARG A 505 -13.14 -19.74 8.17
C ARG A 505 -13.93 -19.29 9.40
N CYS A 506 -14.00 -17.99 9.64
CA CYS A 506 -14.60 -17.44 10.86
C CYS A 506 -16.08 -17.82 10.96
N ALA A 507 -16.79 -17.81 9.84
CA ALA A 507 -18.21 -18.16 9.76
C ALA A 507 -18.53 -19.49 9.07
N GLY A 508 -17.51 -20.35 8.85
CA GLY A 508 -17.72 -21.70 8.32
C GLY A 508 -18.17 -21.75 6.85
N GLY A 509 -17.85 -20.76 6.03
CA GLY A 509 -18.17 -20.81 4.60
C GLY A 509 -17.31 -21.79 3.81
N ASP A 510 -16.22 -22.27 4.40
CA ASP A 510 -15.39 -23.37 3.90
C ASP A 510 -16.04 -24.76 4.06
N GLY A 511 -17.22 -24.82 4.67
CA GLY A 511 -18.00 -26.05 4.87
C GLY A 511 -17.84 -26.69 6.24
N ASP A 512 -16.94 -26.15 7.06
CA ASP A 512 -16.77 -26.56 8.45
C ASP A 512 -17.64 -25.74 9.41
N ARG A 513 -17.66 -26.14 10.68
CA ARG A 513 -18.34 -25.37 11.73
C ARG A 513 -17.69 -23.99 11.91
N PRO A 514 -18.48 -22.94 12.23
CA PRO A 514 -17.95 -21.63 12.57
C PRO A 514 -16.88 -21.69 13.66
N CYS A 515 -15.95 -20.74 13.62
CA CYS A 515 -14.82 -20.72 14.54
C CYS A 515 -15.29 -20.54 15.99
N ARG A 516 -14.80 -21.40 16.89
CA ARG A 516 -15.16 -21.37 18.33
C ARG A 516 -14.72 -20.12 19.08
N ASP A 517 -13.81 -19.35 18.51
CA ASP A 517 -13.23 -18.14 19.08
C ASP A 517 -13.78 -16.88 18.38
N ALA A 518 -14.69 -17.03 17.42
CA ALA A 518 -15.34 -15.89 16.78
C ALA A 518 -16.52 -15.40 17.62
N ILE A 519 -16.67 -14.08 17.71
CA ILE A 519 -17.86 -13.42 18.23
C ILE A 519 -18.32 -12.42 17.17
N TYR A 520 -19.60 -12.45 16.85
CA TYR A 520 -20.23 -11.58 15.88
C TYR A 520 -20.80 -10.34 16.57
N ASP A 521 -20.68 -9.19 15.94
CA ASP A 521 -21.26 -7.94 16.44
C ASP A 521 -22.39 -7.50 15.52
N ARG A 522 -23.63 -7.49 16.02
CA ARG A 522 -24.84 -7.09 15.26
C ARG A 522 -24.67 -5.72 14.57
N LYS A 523 -23.88 -4.80 15.13
CA LYS A 523 -23.62 -3.48 14.51
C LYS A 523 -22.85 -3.56 13.18
N ARG A 524 -22.19 -4.69 12.87
CA ARG A 524 -21.48 -4.89 11.59
C ARG A 524 -22.42 -5.24 10.43
N GLN A 525 -23.71 -5.47 10.70
CA GLN A 525 -24.69 -5.86 9.68
C GLN A 525 -24.64 -4.99 8.41
N PRO A 526 -24.69 -3.63 8.46
CA PRO A 526 -24.70 -2.83 7.25
C PRO A 526 -23.42 -2.98 6.42
N SER A 527 -22.26 -3.05 7.08
CA SER A 527 -20.97 -3.24 6.41
C SER A 527 -20.87 -4.63 5.77
N VAL A 528 -21.42 -5.65 6.44
CA VAL A 528 -21.48 -7.03 5.93
C VAL A 528 -22.42 -7.17 4.73
N GLU A 529 -23.59 -6.52 4.76
CA GLU A 529 -24.55 -6.52 3.65
C GLU A 529 -23.93 -5.86 2.39
N LEU A 530 -23.33 -4.67 2.55
CA LEU A 530 -22.61 -4.00 1.45
C LEU A 530 -21.47 -4.85 0.88
N ARG A 531 -20.77 -5.60 1.75
CA ARG A 531 -19.71 -6.51 1.34
C ARG A 531 -20.27 -7.69 0.55
N LEU A 532 -21.37 -8.28 1.00
CA LEU A 532 -22.01 -9.40 0.32
C LEU A 532 -22.44 -9.00 -1.09
N GLU A 533 -23.12 -7.86 -1.25
CA GLU A 533 -23.51 -7.32 -2.57
C GLU A 533 -22.32 -7.08 -3.50
N SER A 534 -21.19 -6.63 -2.95
CA SER A 534 -19.96 -6.42 -3.73
C SER A 534 -19.34 -7.74 -4.18
N ILE A 535 -19.37 -8.77 -3.34
CA ILE A 535 -18.84 -10.10 -3.68
C ILE A 535 -19.73 -10.79 -4.70
N GLU A 536 -21.06 -10.67 -4.56
CA GLU A 536 -22.01 -11.29 -5.50
C GLU A 536 -21.81 -10.77 -6.93
N ARG A 537 -21.62 -9.45 -7.09
CA ARG A 537 -21.22 -8.86 -8.38
C ARG A 537 -19.90 -9.42 -8.90
N GLN A 538 -18.89 -9.59 -8.04
CA GLN A 538 -17.61 -10.17 -8.45
C GLN A 538 -17.71 -11.65 -8.84
N ILE A 539 -18.67 -12.41 -8.28
CA ILE A 539 -18.91 -13.81 -8.67
C ILE A 539 -19.45 -13.88 -10.09
N GLU A 540 -20.31 -12.93 -10.50
CA GLU A 540 -20.86 -12.84 -11.85
C GLU A 540 -19.77 -12.50 -12.89
N GLU A 541 -18.82 -11.64 -12.52
CA GLU A 541 -17.70 -11.25 -13.38
C GLU A 541 -16.57 -12.30 -13.43
N ALA A 542 -16.50 -13.21 -12.45
CA ALA A 542 -15.43 -14.20 -12.35
C ALA A 542 -15.61 -15.34 -13.35
N GLN A 543 -14.49 -15.84 -13.89
CA GLN A 543 -14.50 -16.99 -14.80
C GLN A 543 -15.13 -18.22 -14.11
N PRO A 544 -16.12 -18.88 -14.74
CA PRO A 544 -16.77 -20.06 -14.18
C PRO A 544 -15.78 -21.17 -13.80
N GLY A 545 -15.93 -21.72 -12.59
CA GLY A 545 -15.13 -22.83 -12.07
C GLY A 545 -13.71 -22.46 -11.61
N SER A 546 -13.30 -21.20 -11.76
CA SER A 546 -11.96 -20.72 -11.38
C SER A 546 -11.74 -20.76 -9.86
N PRO A 547 -10.48 -20.87 -9.38
CA PRO A 547 -10.16 -20.76 -7.96
C PRO A 547 -10.69 -19.46 -7.33
N ARG A 548 -10.64 -18.36 -8.08
CA ARG A 548 -11.17 -17.06 -7.66
C ARG A 548 -12.67 -17.10 -7.43
N GLN A 549 -13.44 -17.68 -8.36
CA GLN A 549 -14.89 -17.80 -8.19
C GLN A 549 -15.23 -18.65 -6.95
N ARG A 550 -14.50 -19.74 -6.70
CA ARG A 550 -14.71 -20.57 -5.50
C ARG A 550 -14.41 -19.81 -4.21
N ALA A 551 -13.30 -19.07 -4.16
CA ALA A 551 -12.95 -18.26 -3.00
C ALA A 551 -14.03 -17.18 -2.71
N LEU A 552 -14.52 -16.51 -3.75
CA LEU A 552 -15.62 -15.54 -3.62
C LEU A 552 -16.92 -16.20 -3.13
N GLN A 553 -17.25 -17.40 -3.61
CA GLN A 553 -18.43 -18.15 -3.15
C GLN A 553 -18.31 -18.57 -1.68
N THR A 554 -17.14 -19.01 -1.24
CA THR A 554 -16.83 -19.33 0.16
C THR A 554 -16.97 -18.11 1.07
N GLU A 555 -16.47 -16.96 0.62
CA GLU A 555 -16.59 -15.69 1.34
C GLU A 555 -18.06 -15.24 1.41
N ALA A 556 -18.80 -15.28 0.30
CA ALA A 556 -20.23 -14.95 0.27
C ALA A 556 -21.06 -15.84 1.22
N ARG A 557 -20.78 -17.15 1.22
CA ARG A 557 -21.43 -18.11 2.15
C ARG A 557 -21.16 -17.72 3.60
N SER A 558 -19.94 -17.33 3.93
CA SER A 558 -19.57 -16.90 5.29
C SER A 558 -20.33 -15.66 5.75
N LEU A 559 -20.48 -14.67 4.86
CA LEU A 559 -21.24 -13.46 5.16
C LEU A 559 -22.73 -13.77 5.36
N ARG A 560 -23.29 -14.69 4.56
CA ARG A 560 -24.68 -15.16 4.75
C ARG A 560 -24.84 -15.90 6.08
N ASN A 561 -23.94 -16.83 6.40
CA ASN A 561 -23.94 -17.52 7.70
C ASN A 561 -23.90 -16.55 8.88
N TYR A 562 -23.08 -15.49 8.77
CA TYR A 562 -23.06 -14.42 9.76
C TYR A 562 -24.43 -13.73 9.88
N LEU A 563 -25.04 -13.33 8.76
CA LEU A 563 -26.34 -12.65 8.73
C LEU A 563 -27.44 -13.53 9.34
N ASP A 564 -27.42 -14.83 9.07
CA ASP A 564 -28.37 -15.79 9.64
C ASP A 564 -28.21 -15.88 11.16
N VAL A 565 -26.98 -15.92 11.67
CA VAL A 565 -26.70 -15.97 13.11
C VAL A 565 -27.15 -14.70 13.84
N ILE A 566 -26.94 -13.53 13.24
CA ILE A 566 -27.26 -12.26 13.93
C ILE A 566 -28.75 -11.88 13.89
N ARG A 567 -29.50 -12.42 12.92
CA ARG A 567 -30.95 -12.21 12.73
C ARG A 567 -31.80 -13.18 13.55
N ASN A 568 -31.25 -14.35 13.90
CA ASN A 568 -31.78 -15.24 14.93
C ASN A 568 -31.45 -14.70 16.34
#